data_AF-A0AAD3SRI8-F1
#
_entry.id   AF-A0AAD3SRI8-F1
#
_cell.length_a   1.000
_cell.length_b   1.000
_cell.length_c   1.000
_cell.angle_alpha   90.00
_cell.angle_beta   90.00
_cell.angle_gamma   90.00
#
_symmetry.space_group_name_H-M   'P 1'
#
loop_
_entity.id
_entity.type
_entity.pdbx_description
1 polymer ?
#
loop_
_entity_poly.entity_id
_entity_poly.type
_entity_poly.pdbx_seq_one_letter_code
_entity_poly.pdbx_strand_id
1 'polypeptide(L)'
;MQGFYASQGAEIGDSAMLIIQVLTMGSWPTQDSLPCNLPSELSTLCEMFRSYYLGTHTGRRLSWQTNMGTAYVKGTFRKGQRHELIVSTYQMCVLMLFNNADRLTYEEIELATEIDVADLKGCL
;
A
#
# COMPACT_ATOMS: atom_id res chain seq x y z
N MET A 1 -9.95 -5.84 -14.89
CA MET A 1 -8.61 -5.72 -14.26
C MET A 1 -7.47 -5.87 -15.28
N GLN A 2 -7.55 -6.83 -16.22
CA GLN A 2 -6.61 -6.93 -17.35
C GLN A 2 -6.45 -5.62 -18.15
N GLY A 3 -7.49 -4.79 -18.27
CA GLY A 3 -7.44 -3.52 -19.00
C GLY A 3 -6.54 -2.43 -18.41
N PHE A 4 -6.27 -2.42 -17.10
CA PHE A 4 -5.39 -1.41 -16.48
C PHE A 4 -3.91 -1.69 -16.80
N TYR A 5 -3.48 -2.93 -16.60
CA TYR A 5 -2.13 -3.36 -16.97
C TYR A 5 -1.91 -3.42 -18.48
N ALA A 6 -2.97 -3.70 -19.27
CA ALA A 6 -2.87 -3.62 -20.73
C ALA A 6 -2.74 -2.18 -21.25
N SER A 7 -3.25 -1.17 -20.53
CA SER A 7 -3.19 0.23 -20.96
C SER A 7 -2.00 1.00 -20.37
N GLN A 8 -1.52 0.64 -19.18
CA GLN A 8 -0.44 1.36 -18.48
C GLN A 8 0.70 0.47 -17.95
N GLY A 9 0.64 -0.85 -18.14
CA GLY A 9 1.65 -1.79 -17.63
C GLY A 9 3.03 -1.68 -18.27
N ALA A 10 3.19 -0.90 -19.36
CA ALA A 10 4.50 -0.65 -19.97
C ALA A 10 5.30 0.46 -19.26
N GLU A 11 4.65 1.35 -18.51
CA GLU A 11 5.32 2.44 -17.76
C GLU A 11 5.63 2.08 -16.31
N ILE A 12 4.99 1.03 -15.79
CA ILE A 12 5.26 0.49 -14.46
C ILE A 12 6.52 -0.35 -14.56
N GLY A 13 7.68 0.27 -14.31
CA GLY A 13 8.93 -0.47 -14.15
C GLY A 13 8.78 -1.61 -13.12
N ASP A 14 9.65 -2.62 -13.19
CA ASP A 14 9.60 -3.88 -12.42
C ASP A 14 9.71 -3.71 -10.87
N SER A 15 9.56 -2.49 -10.35
CA SER A 15 9.78 -2.12 -8.96
C SER A 15 8.59 -2.39 -8.03
N ALA A 16 7.34 -2.38 -8.53
CA ALA A 16 6.16 -2.63 -7.71
C ALA A 16 4.94 -3.07 -8.56
N MET A 17 4.10 -3.94 -7.99
CA MET A 17 2.88 -4.45 -8.63
C MET A 17 1.69 -4.34 -7.67
N LEU A 18 0.52 -3.92 -8.18
CA LEU A 18 -0.70 -3.70 -7.39
C LEU A 18 -1.87 -4.58 -7.87
N ILE A 19 -2.34 -5.50 -7.04
CA ILE A 19 -3.55 -6.28 -7.32
C ILE A 19 -4.71 -5.62 -6.59
N ILE A 20 -5.77 -5.23 -7.32
CA ILE A 20 -6.81 -4.33 -6.80
C ILE A 20 -8.16 -5.03 -6.79
N GLN A 21 -8.85 -5.01 -5.66
CA GLN A 21 -10.24 -5.41 -5.57
C GLN A 21 -11.11 -4.19 -5.31
N VAL A 22 -12.11 -3.97 -6.18
CA VAL A 22 -13.05 -2.86 -6.03
C VAL A 22 -14.30 -3.35 -5.32
N LEU A 23 -14.59 -2.79 -4.16
CA LEU A 23 -15.72 -3.16 -3.32
C LEU A 23 -16.80 -2.08 -3.37
N THR A 24 -18.07 -2.47 -3.36
CA THR A 24 -19.20 -1.52 -3.28
C THR A 24 -19.49 -1.21 -1.82
N MET A 25 -19.40 0.07 -1.45
CA MET A 25 -19.74 0.54 -0.10
C MET A 25 -21.19 0.19 0.24
N GLY A 26 -21.43 -0.37 1.44
CA GLY A 26 -22.75 -0.82 1.89
C GLY A 26 -23.08 -2.29 1.60
N SER A 27 -22.32 -2.97 0.74
CA SER A 27 -22.42 -4.43 0.55
C SER A 27 -21.39 -5.22 1.36
N TRP A 28 -20.37 -4.54 1.90
CA TRP A 28 -19.28 -5.12 2.66
C TRP A 28 -19.19 -4.47 4.05
N PRO A 29 -18.86 -5.23 5.10
CA PRO A 29 -18.62 -4.68 6.44
C PRO A 29 -17.24 -4.01 6.46
N THR A 30 -17.15 -2.81 5.88
CA THR A 30 -15.92 -1.99 5.91
C THR A 30 -15.98 -1.05 7.11
N GLN A 31 -14.89 -0.98 7.87
CA GLN A 31 -14.71 0.03 8.91
C GLN A 31 -14.13 1.30 8.29
N ASP A 32 -14.44 2.46 8.87
CA ASP A 32 -13.72 3.68 8.54
C ASP A 32 -12.27 3.53 9.01
N SER A 33 -11.34 3.54 8.07
CA SER A 33 -9.89 3.57 8.35
C SER A 33 -9.33 4.94 8.00
N LEU A 34 -8.49 5.47 8.89
CA LEU A 34 -7.68 6.63 8.54
C LEU A 34 -6.71 6.25 7.40
N PRO A 35 -6.46 7.16 6.45
CA PRO A 35 -5.46 6.92 5.42
C PRO A 35 -4.08 6.80 6.08
N CYS A 36 -3.22 5.95 5.52
CA CYS A 36 -1.81 5.92 5.87
C CYS A 36 -0.97 6.42 4.70
N ASN A 37 0.23 6.91 4.99
CA ASN A 37 1.22 7.28 4.00
C ASN A 37 1.79 6.01 3.36
N LEU A 38 1.43 5.77 2.09
CA LEU A 38 1.98 4.68 1.28
C LEU A 38 3.35 5.06 0.71
N PRO A 39 4.26 4.09 0.52
CA PRO A 39 5.51 4.31 -0.21
C PRO A 39 5.27 4.98 -1.56
N SER A 40 6.21 5.82 -2.02
CA SER A 40 6.03 6.64 -3.22
C SER A 40 5.66 5.82 -4.46
N GLU A 41 6.27 4.64 -4.62
CA GLU A 41 6.05 3.73 -5.73
C GLU A 41 4.59 3.25 -5.77
N LEU A 42 4.01 2.93 -4.61
CA LEU A 42 2.62 2.50 -4.50
C LEU A 42 1.64 3.66 -4.61
N SER A 43 1.98 4.83 -4.04
CA SER A 43 1.18 6.04 -4.16
C SER A 43 0.95 6.43 -5.62
N THR A 44 1.99 6.36 -6.45
CA THR A 44 1.88 6.61 -7.89
C THR A 44 0.96 5.59 -8.57
N LEU A 45 1.09 4.29 -8.25
CA LEU A 45 0.22 3.24 -8.80
C LEU A 45 -1.24 3.42 -8.41
N CYS A 46 -1.50 3.79 -7.15
CA CYS A 46 -2.82 4.08 -6.64
C CYS A 46 -3.46 5.27 -7.38
N GLU A 47 -2.72 6.34 -7.65
CA GLU A 47 -3.25 7.50 -8.36
C GLU A 47 -3.52 7.22 -9.85
N MET A 48 -2.63 6.48 -10.51
CA MET A 48 -2.84 6.02 -11.89
C MET A 48 -4.12 5.17 -11.99
N PHE A 49 -4.32 4.22 -11.07
CA PHE A 49 -5.55 3.43 -11.05
C PHE A 49 -6.79 4.28 -10.76
N ARG A 50 -6.69 5.23 -9.82
CA ARG A 50 -7.79 6.15 -9.49
C ARG A 50 -8.24 6.92 -10.73
N SER A 51 -7.29 7.50 -11.46
CA SER A 51 -7.54 8.24 -12.70
C SER A 51 -8.21 7.37 -13.77
N TYR A 52 -7.68 6.17 -13.99
CA TYR A 52 -8.26 5.18 -14.92
C TYR A 52 -9.71 4.81 -14.55
N TYR A 53 -9.95 4.47 -13.29
CA TYR A 53 -11.26 4.00 -12.84
C TYR A 53 -12.32 5.10 -12.91
N LEU A 54 -12.00 6.31 -12.42
CA LEU A 54 -12.92 7.45 -12.41
C LEU A 54 -13.17 8.02 -13.80
N GLY A 55 -12.20 7.90 -14.73
CA GLY A 55 -12.41 8.23 -16.14
C GLY A 55 -13.43 7.33 -16.83
N THR A 56 -13.55 6.07 -16.39
CA THR A 56 -14.52 5.10 -16.93
C THR A 56 -15.85 5.10 -16.17
N HIS A 57 -15.83 5.39 -14.86
CA HIS A 57 -16.99 5.32 -13.97
C HIS A 57 -17.29 6.69 -13.35
N THR A 58 -18.03 7.51 -14.10
CA THR A 58 -18.41 8.87 -13.67
C THR A 58 -19.35 8.87 -12.46
N GLY A 59 -19.24 9.88 -11.59
CA GLY A 59 -20.11 10.04 -10.42
C GLY A 59 -19.81 9.08 -9.27
N ARG A 60 -18.69 8.36 -9.31
CA ARG A 60 -18.22 7.51 -8.21
C ARG A 60 -17.14 8.21 -7.39
N ARG A 61 -17.01 7.80 -6.13
CA ARG A 61 -15.89 8.15 -5.25
C ARG A 61 -15.14 6.88 -4.90
N LEU A 62 -13.81 6.91 -5.03
CA LEU A 62 -12.94 5.84 -4.59
C LEU A 62 -12.21 6.25 -3.31
N SER A 63 -12.14 5.33 -2.36
CA SER A 63 -11.28 5.38 -1.18
C SER A 63 -10.46 4.10 -1.10
N TRP A 64 -9.20 4.22 -0.70
CA TRP A 64 -8.33 3.07 -0.45
C TRP A 64 -8.56 2.55 0.97
N GLN A 65 -8.65 1.24 1.14
CA GLN A 65 -8.79 0.56 2.42
C GLN A 65 -7.47 -0.13 2.77
N THR A 66 -6.53 0.64 3.32
CA THR A 66 -5.15 0.20 3.56
C THR A 66 -5.06 -0.84 4.69
N ASN A 67 -5.98 -0.77 5.66
CA ASN A 67 -6.16 -1.76 6.73
C ASN A 67 -6.49 -3.18 6.24
N MET A 68 -7.07 -3.35 5.05
CA MET A 68 -7.49 -4.65 4.52
C MET A 68 -6.52 -5.24 3.48
N GLY A 69 -5.42 -4.54 3.18
CA GLY A 69 -4.47 -4.97 2.16
C GLY A 69 -3.41 -5.95 2.66
N THR A 70 -2.82 -6.68 1.73
CA THR A 70 -1.68 -7.59 1.93
C THR A 70 -0.59 -7.25 0.93
N ALA A 71 0.66 -7.29 1.35
CA ALA A 71 1.83 -7.01 0.54
C ALA A 71 2.84 -8.17 0.58
N TYR A 72 3.51 -8.36 -0.54
CA TYR A 72 4.63 -9.29 -0.69
C TYR A 72 5.91 -8.45 -0.78
N VAL A 73 6.73 -8.47 0.26
CA VAL A 73 7.93 -7.63 0.36
C VAL A 73 9.17 -8.50 0.24
N LYS A 74 9.98 -8.24 -0.77
CA LYS A 74 11.27 -8.91 -0.96
C LYS A 74 12.36 -8.12 -0.24
N GLY A 75 12.96 -8.73 0.77
CA GLY A 75 14.05 -8.15 1.55
C GLY A 75 15.36 -8.91 1.37
N THR A 76 16.48 -8.18 1.35
CA THR A 76 17.82 -8.78 1.44
C THR A 76 18.37 -8.56 2.85
N PHE A 77 18.57 -9.64 3.58
CA PHE A 77 19.03 -9.64 4.95
C PHE A 77 20.53 -9.95 5.03
N ARG A 78 21.03 -10.07 6.27
CA ARG A 78 22.44 -10.36 6.56
C ARG A 78 22.94 -11.54 5.70
N LYS A 79 24.18 -11.42 5.22
CA LYS A 79 24.84 -12.40 4.36
C LYS A 79 24.15 -12.60 2.99
N GLY A 80 23.38 -11.62 2.52
CA GLY A 80 22.75 -11.66 1.20
C GLY A 80 21.56 -12.62 1.10
N GLN A 81 21.02 -13.07 2.23
CA GLN A 81 19.85 -13.94 2.25
C GLN A 81 18.63 -13.17 1.78
N ARG A 82 17.99 -13.67 0.71
CA ARG A 82 16.78 -13.08 0.14
C ARG A 82 15.57 -13.81 0.69
N HIS A 83 14.63 -13.05 1.23
CA HIS A 83 13.36 -13.57 1.74
C HIS A 83 12.21 -12.76 1.16
N GLU A 84 11.07 -13.41 1.00
CA GLU A 84 9.80 -12.77 0.69
C GLU A 84 8.92 -12.85 1.94
N LEU A 85 8.44 -11.68 2.37
CA LEU A 85 7.58 -11.53 3.53
C LEU A 85 6.16 -11.26 3.05
N ILE A 86 5.19 -11.99 3.60
CA ILE A 86 3.78 -11.72 3.40
C ILE A 86 3.32 -10.95 4.64
N VAL A 87 2.97 -9.68 4.44
CA VAL A 87 2.69 -8.74 5.52
C VAL A 87 1.44 -7.91 5.23
N SER A 88 0.88 -7.26 6.24
CA SER A 88 -0.17 -6.26 6.02
C SER A 88 0.39 -5.02 5.30
N THR A 89 -0.48 -4.21 4.70
CA THR A 89 -0.07 -2.91 4.11
C THR A 89 0.66 -2.03 5.12
N TYR A 90 0.18 -1.99 6.37
CA TYR A 90 0.77 -1.19 7.44
C TYR A 90 2.17 -1.66 7.80
N GLN A 91 2.36 -2.98 7.95
CA GLN A 91 3.69 -3.55 8.18
C GLN A 91 4.64 -3.26 7.02
N MET A 92 4.16 -3.34 5.77
CA MET A 92 4.95 -2.93 4.61
C MET A 92 5.36 -1.45 4.68
N CYS A 93 4.45 -0.53 5.00
CA CYS A 93 4.78 0.89 5.15
C CYS A 93 5.92 1.09 6.15
N VAL A 94 5.86 0.42 7.30
CA VAL A 94 6.90 0.48 8.33
C VAL A 94 8.22 -0.12 7.81
N LEU A 95 8.19 -1.31 7.21
CA LEU A 95 9.39 -1.98 6.69
C LEU A 95 10.12 -1.14 5.64
N MET A 96 9.37 -0.44 4.78
CA MET A 96 9.95 0.40 3.72
C MET A 96 10.74 1.61 4.26
N LEU A 97 10.45 2.09 5.48
CA LEU A 97 11.22 3.16 6.12
C LEU A 97 12.68 2.75 6.37
N PHE A 98 12.91 1.46 6.66
CA PHE A 98 14.24 0.93 7.00
C PHE A 98 15.18 0.81 5.78
N ASN A 99 14.70 1.08 4.57
CA ASN A 99 15.58 1.23 3.42
C ASN A 99 16.47 2.48 3.53
N ASN A 100 16.06 3.47 4.32
CA ASN A 100 16.77 4.76 4.48
C ASN A 100 17.25 5.01 5.92
N ALA A 101 16.95 4.12 6.87
CA ALA A 101 17.32 4.28 8.27
C ALA A 101 17.52 2.92 8.95
N ASP A 102 18.60 2.77 9.73
CA ASP A 102 18.86 1.54 10.50
C ASP A 102 18.05 1.45 11.80
N ARG A 103 17.61 2.60 12.32
CA ARG A 103 16.91 2.75 13.59
C ARG A 103 15.94 3.90 13.50
N LEU A 104 14.73 3.68 14.01
CA LEU A 104 13.67 4.66 14.12
C LEU A 104 12.99 4.48 15.46
N THR A 105 12.60 5.58 16.08
CA THR A 105 11.74 5.61 17.26
C THR A 105 10.28 5.38 16.86
N TYR A 106 9.45 5.02 17.85
CA TYR A 106 8.01 4.85 17.63
C TYR A 106 7.37 6.13 17.05
N GLU A 107 7.71 7.29 17.61
CA GLU A 107 7.18 8.59 17.18
C GLU A 107 7.58 8.94 15.74
N GLU A 108 8.81 8.62 15.33
CA GLU A 108 9.25 8.81 13.94
C GLU A 108 8.49 7.92 12.96
N ILE A 109 8.20 6.67 13.34
CA ILE A 109 7.42 5.74 12.52
C ILE A 109 5.96 6.21 12.42
N GLU A 110 5.35 6.62 13.53
CA GLU A 110 3.99 7.15 13.58
C GLU A 110 3.86 8.38 12.67
N LEU A 111 4.78 9.34 12.80
CA LEU A 111 4.77 10.56 11.98
C LEU A 111 4.98 10.26 10.50
N ALA A 112 5.89 9.34 10.16
CA ALA A 112 6.20 9.03 8.77
C ALA A 112 5.07 8.26 8.08
N THR A 113 4.42 7.33 8.79
CA THR A 113 3.41 6.44 8.21
C THR A 113 1.98 6.95 8.36
N GLU A 114 1.70 7.86 9.30
CA GLU A 114 0.35 8.32 9.67
C GLU A 114 -0.63 7.17 9.97
N ILE A 115 -0.13 6.00 10.37
CA ILE A 115 -0.95 4.88 10.82
C ILE A 115 -1.49 5.23 12.21
N ASP A 116 -2.79 4.99 12.44
CA ASP A 116 -3.40 5.19 13.75
C ASP A 116 -2.65 4.44 14.86
N VAL A 117 -2.54 5.05 16.05
CA VAL A 117 -1.79 4.50 17.18
C VAL A 117 -2.23 3.07 17.55
N ALA A 118 -3.53 2.76 17.46
CA ALA A 118 -4.03 1.42 17.78
C ALA A 118 -3.53 0.39 16.76
N ASP A 119 -3.58 0.75 15.48
CA ASP A 119 -3.13 -0.11 14.38
C ASP A 119 -1.61 -0.25 14.36
N LEU A 120 -0.87 0.84 14.61
CA LEU A 120 0.60 0.84 14.62
C LEU A 120 1.14 -0.02 15.77
N LYS A 121 0.52 0.04 16.95
CA LYS A 121 0.83 -0.87 18.07
C LYS A 121 0.57 -2.33 17.74
N GLY A 122 -0.39 -2.64 16.87
CA GLY A 122 -0.63 -4.00 16.40
C GLY A 122 0.39 -4.47 15.35
N CYS A 123 1.08 -3.54 14.69
CA CYS A 123 2.05 -3.83 13.64
C CYS A 123 3.47 -4.10 14.17
N LEU A 124 3.84 -3.48 15.30
CA LEU A 124 5.16 -3.55 15.94
C LEU A 124 5.22 -4.63 17.03
#